data_AF-A0A3M1JT66-F1
#
_entry.id   AF-A0A3M1JT66-F1
#
_cell.length_a   1.000
_cell.length_b   1.000
_cell.length_c   1.000
_cell.angle_alpha   90.00
_cell.angle_beta   90.00
_cell.angle_gamma   90.00
#
_symmetry.space_group_name_H-M   'P 1'
#
loop_
_entity.id
_entity.type
_entity.pdbx_description
1 polymer ?
#
loop_
_entity_poly.entity_id
_entity_poly.type
_entity_poly.pdbx_seq_one_letter_code
_entity_poly.pdbx_strand_id
1 'polypeptide(L)'
;MDGIDVALIETDGEQVRRSGKGMTFAYGDDARELIRRAMAEAEKAGVRPRNSSCIDEAEEMITRGHAQAVKRFAGKIGLNLADVDVIGFHGQTILHRPDKGYTVQLGNGQLLADLTGVEVVYAQGCDLTAPSTEGFAAAVEAAKGADAAIVVLGDRSSMLNGTTGEGKDRASLALPGVQQQLLEAVWATGTPTALVLINGRPLAVNWAAEHVSAILEAWYPGQEGGPAIAAALWGEINPGGKLPVTIPRSEGQIPIYHYHKMGSGYQ
;
A
#
# COMPACT_ATOMS: atom_id res chain seq x y z
N MET A 1 4.24 -16.79 -14.90
CA MET A 1 4.35 -15.37 -15.31
C MET A 1 4.33 -15.31 -16.82
N ASP A 2 3.13 -15.12 -17.32
CA ASP A 2 2.68 -15.19 -18.70
C ASP A 2 2.80 -13.84 -19.42
N GLY A 3 2.54 -12.72 -18.74
CA GLY A 3 2.68 -11.38 -19.31
C GLY A 3 2.26 -10.23 -18.40
N ILE A 4 1.96 -9.10 -19.03
CA ILE A 4 1.43 -7.87 -18.43
C ILE A 4 0.01 -7.69 -18.93
N ASP A 5 -0.93 -7.58 -18.00
CA ASP A 5 -2.33 -7.27 -18.32
C ASP A 5 -2.58 -5.77 -18.29
N VAL A 6 -3.24 -5.26 -19.31
CA VAL A 6 -3.68 -3.86 -19.40
C VAL A 6 -5.17 -3.84 -19.64
N ALA A 7 -5.91 -3.09 -18.82
CA ALA A 7 -7.34 -2.88 -18.97
C ALA A 7 -7.67 -1.39 -18.91
N LEU A 8 -8.59 -0.94 -19.75
CA LEU A 8 -9.14 0.40 -19.70
C LEU A 8 -10.43 0.39 -18.87
N ILE A 9 -10.56 1.34 -17.95
CA ILE A 9 -11.76 1.57 -17.16
C ILE A 9 -12.11 3.05 -17.29
N GLU A 10 -13.36 3.35 -17.63
CA GLU A 10 -13.91 4.69 -17.50
C GLU A 10 -14.74 4.73 -16.21
N THR A 11 -14.42 5.67 -15.34
CA THR A 11 -15.07 5.88 -14.04
C THR A 11 -15.27 7.37 -13.83
N ASP A 12 -16.29 7.74 -13.06
CA ASP A 12 -16.44 9.12 -12.54
C ASP A 12 -15.81 9.30 -11.16
N GLY A 13 -15.10 8.27 -10.68
CA GLY A 13 -14.51 8.26 -9.35
C GLY A 13 -15.43 7.65 -8.29
N GLU A 14 -16.71 7.36 -8.58
CA GLU A 14 -17.64 6.68 -7.65
C GLU A 14 -18.15 5.35 -8.21
N GLN A 15 -18.37 5.25 -9.53
CA GLN A 15 -18.81 4.03 -10.17
C GLN A 15 -18.05 3.79 -11.47
N VAL A 16 -17.76 2.51 -11.75
CA VAL A 16 -17.28 2.12 -13.08
C VAL A 16 -18.40 2.34 -14.09
N ARG A 17 -18.28 3.42 -14.86
CA ARG A 17 -19.21 3.75 -15.94
C ARG A 17 -19.09 2.77 -17.09
N ARG A 18 -17.85 2.33 -17.38
CA ARG A 18 -17.59 1.40 -18.48
C ARG A 18 -16.30 0.63 -18.26
N SER A 19 -16.40 -0.69 -18.37
CA SER A 19 -15.22 -1.55 -18.56
C SER A 19 -14.86 -1.57 -20.05
N GLY A 20 -13.70 -1.00 -20.37
CA GLY A 20 -13.14 -0.98 -21.72
C GLY A 20 -12.51 -2.31 -22.11
N LYS A 21 -11.64 -2.28 -23.12
CA LYS A 21 -10.91 -3.48 -23.57
C LYS A 21 -9.84 -3.86 -22.54
N GLY A 22 -9.59 -5.17 -22.42
CA GLY A 22 -8.43 -5.74 -21.73
C GLY A 22 -7.55 -6.51 -22.70
N MET A 23 -6.23 -6.45 -22.53
CA MET A 23 -5.27 -7.22 -23.32
C MET A 23 -4.07 -7.65 -22.48
N THR A 24 -3.60 -8.87 -22.72
CA THR A 24 -2.36 -9.40 -22.15
C THR A 24 -1.20 -9.23 -23.15
N PHE A 25 -0.06 -8.77 -22.65
CA PHE A 25 1.19 -8.63 -23.39
C PHE A 25 2.23 -9.57 -22.81
N ALA A 26 2.54 -10.65 -23.53
CA ALA A 26 3.47 -11.66 -23.06
C ALA A 26 4.88 -11.09 -22.82
N TYR A 27 5.52 -11.52 -21.73
CA TYR A 27 6.94 -11.30 -21.52
C TYR A 27 7.78 -12.06 -22.55
N GLY A 28 8.87 -11.44 -23.00
CA GLY A 28 9.91 -12.14 -23.76
C GLY A 28 10.68 -13.15 -22.89
N ASP A 29 11.41 -14.05 -23.53
CA ASP A 29 12.11 -15.12 -22.81
C ASP A 29 13.19 -14.59 -21.85
N ASP A 30 13.93 -13.55 -22.27
CA ASP A 30 14.92 -12.87 -21.41
C ASP A 30 14.27 -12.24 -20.18
N ALA A 31 13.11 -11.59 -20.35
CA ALA A 31 12.36 -11.00 -19.26
C ALA A 31 11.88 -12.07 -18.27
N ARG A 32 11.33 -13.18 -18.77
CA ARG A 32 10.90 -14.30 -17.92
C ARG A 32 12.06 -14.88 -17.13
N GLU A 33 13.24 -15.00 -17.73
CA GLU A 33 14.42 -15.52 -17.07
C GLU A 33 14.93 -14.58 -15.98
N LEU A 34 14.98 -13.27 -16.25
CA LEU A 34 15.35 -12.28 -15.25
C LEU A 34 14.38 -12.28 -14.06
N ILE A 35 13.07 -12.35 -14.31
CA ILE A 35 12.09 -12.39 -13.21
C ILE A 35 12.24 -13.70 -12.41
N ARG A 36 12.47 -14.85 -13.06
CA ARG A 36 12.74 -16.11 -12.33
C ARG A 36 13.96 -16.00 -11.41
N ARG A 37 15.04 -15.38 -11.89
CA ARG A 37 16.24 -15.13 -11.08
C ARG A 37 15.94 -14.23 -9.89
N ALA A 38 15.22 -13.13 -10.11
CA ALA A 38 14.77 -12.22 -9.05
C ALA A 38 13.88 -12.94 -8.01
N MET A 39 12.96 -13.80 -8.45
CA MET A 39 12.14 -14.63 -7.57
C MET A 39 12.98 -15.59 -6.73
N ALA A 40 13.91 -16.31 -7.35
CA ALA A 40 14.77 -17.27 -6.65
C ALA A 40 15.63 -16.57 -5.59
N GLU A 41 16.12 -15.37 -5.89
CA GLU A 41 16.89 -14.57 -4.94
C GLU A 41 16.03 -14.07 -3.77
N ALA A 42 14.84 -13.53 -4.04
CA ALA A 42 13.90 -13.12 -3.02
C ALA A 42 13.42 -14.31 -2.16
N GLU A 43 13.20 -15.47 -2.77
CA GLU A 43 12.81 -16.69 -2.06
C GLU A 43 13.91 -17.17 -1.12
N LYS A 44 15.17 -17.17 -1.58
CA LYS A 44 16.35 -17.51 -0.79
C LYS A 44 16.56 -16.54 0.37
N ALA A 45 16.37 -15.25 0.15
CA ALA A 45 16.47 -14.23 1.18
C ALA A 45 15.30 -14.26 2.17
N GLY A 46 14.12 -14.71 1.72
CA GLY A 46 12.86 -14.66 2.48
C GLY A 46 12.30 -13.24 2.67
N VAL A 47 12.98 -12.22 2.14
CA VAL A 47 12.68 -10.79 2.18
C VAL A 47 13.12 -10.14 0.87
N ARG A 48 12.72 -8.90 0.56
CA ARG A 48 13.29 -8.14 -0.58
C ARG A 48 14.81 -8.00 -0.39
N PRO A 49 15.65 -8.60 -1.25
CA PRO A 49 17.11 -8.44 -1.16
C PRO A 49 17.50 -6.98 -1.31
N ARG A 50 18.41 -6.48 -0.45
CA ARG A 50 18.98 -5.13 -0.56
C ARG A 50 20.25 -5.17 -1.38
N ASN A 51 20.52 -4.10 -2.15
CA ASN A 51 21.72 -3.97 -2.99
C ASN A 51 21.89 -5.15 -3.97
N SER A 52 20.79 -5.64 -4.52
CA SER A 52 20.80 -6.72 -5.49
C SER A 52 20.64 -6.16 -6.88
N SER A 53 21.72 -6.23 -7.67
CA SER A 53 21.68 -5.83 -9.08
C SER A 53 20.62 -6.61 -9.86
N CYS A 54 20.32 -7.86 -9.48
CA CYS A 54 19.28 -8.65 -10.13
C CYS A 54 17.88 -8.12 -9.82
N ILE A 55 17.63 -7.67 -8.58
CA ILE A 55 16.33 -7.10 -8.18
C ILE A 55 16.14 -5.74 -8.85
N ASP A 56 17.18 -4.91 -8.87
CA ASP A 56 17.14 -3.57 -9.47
C ASP A 56 16.95 -3.66 -10.99
N GLU A 57 17.68 -4.55 -11.66
CA GLU A 57 17.53 -4.81 -13.11
C GLU A 57 16.13 -5.34 -13.43
N ALA A 58 15.60 -6.25 -12.60
CA ALA A 58 14.25 -6.78 -12.78
C ALA A 58 13.18 -5.69 -12.61
N GLU A 59 13.30 -4.81 -11.60
CA GLU A 59 12.36 -3.72 -11.35
C GLU A 59 12.32 -2.72 -12.50
N GLU A 60 13.49 -2.33 -13.03
CA GLU A 60 13.56 -1.45 -14.20
C GLU A 60 12.97 -2.12 -15.44
N MET A 61 13.34 -3.38 -15.73
CA MET A 61 12.84 -4.13 -16.88
C MET A 61 11.32 -4.30 -16.83
N ILE A 62 10.78 -4.71 -15.69
CA ILE A 62 9.33 -4.88 -15.47
C ILE A 62 8.62 -3.55 -15.73
N THR A 63 9.12 -2.45 -15.17
CA THR A 63 8.49 -1.13 -15.30
C THR A 63 8.49 -0.66 -16.76
N ARG A 64 9.61 -0.80 -17.47
CA ARG A 64 9.69 -0.49 -18.91
C ARG A 64 8.77 -1.37 -19.74
N GLY A 65 8.65 -2.65 -19.37
CA GLY A 65 7.70 -3.59 -19.98
C GLY A 65 6.25 -3.10 -19.83
N HIS A 66 5.87 -2.62 -18.65
CA HIS A 66 4.54 -2.07 -18.40
C HIS A 66 4.28 -0.82 -19.24
N ALA A 67 5.25 0.10 -19.32
CA ALA A 67 5.12 1.29 -20.16
C ALA A 67 4.93 0.94 -21.64
N GLN A 68 5.66 -0.07 -22.14
CA GLN A 68 5.48 -0.56 -23.51
C GLN A 68 4.12 -1.24 -23.71
N ALA A 69 3.66 -2.04 -22.74
CA ALA A 69 2.35 -2.68 -22.79
C ALA A 69 1.23 -1.62 -22.86
N VAL A 70 1.28 -0.59 -22.03
CA VAL A 70 0.34 0.54 -22.03
C VAL A 70 0.33 1.25 -23.38
N LYS A 71 1.51 1.62 -23.93
CA LYS A 71 1.60 2.27 -25.25
C LYS A 71 1.06 1.40 -26.39
N ARG A 72 1.39 0.11 -26.38
CA ARG A 72 0.91 -0.85 -27.41
C ARG A 72 -0.60 -1.07 -27.29
N PHE A 73 -1.12 -1.14 -26.07
CA PHE A 73 -2.54 -1.22 -25.82
C PHE A 73 -3.27 0.01 -26.36
N ALA A 74 -2.81 1.21 -25.99
CA ALA A 74 -3.36 2.47 -26.44
C ALA A 74 -3.39 2.56 -27.98
N GLY A 75 -2.26 2.24 -28.64
CA GLY A 75 -2.19 2.21 -30.10
C GLY A 75 -3.13 1.18 -30.76
N LYS A 76 -3.36 0.02 -30.13
CA LYS A 76 -4.27 -1.02 -30.66
C LYS A 76 -5.74 -0.63 -30.58
N ILE A 77 -6.12 0.20 -29.61
CA ILE A 77 -7.51 0.61 -29.42
C ILE A 77 -7.78 2.04 -29.91
N GLY A 78 -6.75 2.73 -30.40
CA GLY A 78 -6.85 4.13 -30.85
C GLY A 78 -7.04 5.12 -29.70
N LEU A 79 -6.59 4.77 -28.49
CA LEU A 79 -6.64 5.64 -27.32
C LEU A 79 -5.43 6.58 -27.35
N ASN A 80 -5.68 7.88 -27.20
CA ASN A 80 -4.62 8.85 -26.97
C ASN A 80 -4.28 8.83 -25.46
N LEU A 81 -3.02 8.60 -25.11
CA LEU A 81 -2.61 8.54 -23.71
C LEU A 81 -2.78 9.87 -22.97
N ALA A 82 -2.79 11.00 -23.69
CA ALA A 82 -3.08 12.31 -23.08
C ALA A 82 -4.53 12.45 -22.59
N ASP A 83 -5.42 11.55 -23.02
CA ASP A 83 -6.83 11.50 -22.57
C ASP A 83 -7.01 10.51 -21.40
N VAL A 84 -5.93 9.91 -20.90
CA VAL A 84 -5.96 9.01 -19.74
C VAL A 84 -5.61 9.81 -18.49
N ASP A 85 -6.51 9.83 -17.51
CA ASP A 85 -6.30 10.56 -16.27
C ASP A 85 -5.22 9.89 -15.40
N VAL A 86 -5.29 8.56 -15.24
CA VAL A 86 -4.40 7.83 -14.32
C VAL A 86 -4.13 6.38 -14.78
N ILE A 87 -2.95 5.87 -14.45
CA ILE A 87 -2.59 4.46 -14.52
C ILE A 87 -2.51 3.87 -13.12
N GLY A 88 -3.35 2.87 -12.84
CA GLY A 88 -3.18 1.97 -11.70
C GLY A 88 -2.04 0.99 -11.97
N PHE A 89 -1.05 0.93 -11.08
CA PHE A 89 0.15 0.12 -11.27
C PHE A 89 0.45 -0.76 -10.06
N HIS A 90 0.16 -2.06 -10.21
CA HIS A 90 0.39 -3.08 -9.17
C HIS A 90 1.79 -3.71 -9.21
N GLY A 91 2.51 -3.52 -10.32
CA GLY A 91 3.82 -4.12 -10.53
C GLY A 91 3.79 -5.65 -10.64
N GLN A 92 4.94 -6.27 -10.43
CA GLN A 92 5.13 -7.72 -10.52
C GLN A 92 5.51 -8.29 -9.15
N THR A 93 4.69 -9.21 -8.65
CA THR A 93 5.02 -9.98 -7.45
C THR A 93 6.14 -10.97 -7.77
N ILE A 94 7.24 -10.92 -6.99
CA ILE A 94 8.37 -11.86 -7.08
C ILE A 94 8.51 -12.79 -5.87
N LEU A 95 7.83 -12.48 -4.77
CA LEU A 95 7.73 -13.36 -3.62
C LEU A 95 6.34 -13.23 -3.03
N HIS A 96 5.64 -14.34 -2.84
CA HIS A 96 4.32 -14.36 -2.22
C HIS A 96 4.29 -15.47 -1.17
N ARG A 97 4.22 -15.08 0.10
CA ARG A 97 4.12 -15.98 1.26
C ARG A 97 2.88 -15.61 2.07
N PRO A 98 1.68 -16.01 1.61
CA PRO A 98 0.42 -15.66 2.28
C PRO A 98 0.34 -16.29 3.68
N ASP A 99 0.96 -17.46 3.87
CA ASP A 99 1.17 -18.11 5.17
C ASP A 99 1.97 -17.25 6.16
N LYS A 100 2.74 -16.28 5.65
CA LYS A 100 3.54 -15.34 6.45
C LYS A 100 3.08 -13.89 6.33
N GLY A 101 1.97 -13.63 5.62
CA GLY A 101 1.46 -12.28 5.35
C GLY A 101 2.47 -11.38 4.63
N TYR A 102 3.31 -11.94 3.75
CA TYR A 102 4.43 -11.22 3.15
C TYR A 102 4.46 -11.36 1.63
N THR A 103 4.50 -10.22 0.93
CA THR A 103 4.60 -10.16 -0.52
C THR A 103 5.68 -9.14 -0.89
N VAL A 104 6.54 -9.48 -1.85
CA VAL A 104 7.48 -8.55 -2.48
C VAL A 104 7.02 -8.29 -3.90
N GLN A 105 6.80 -7.02 -4.21
CA GLN A 105 6.43 -6.53 -5.53
C GLN A 105 7.56 -5.65 -6.06
N LEU A 106 7.80 -5.76 -7.36
CA LEU A 106 8.70 -4.90 -8.11
C LEU A 106 7.88 -4.00 -9.02
N GLY A 107 8.23 -2.72 -9.05
CA GLY A 107 7.60 -1.74 -9.92
C GLY A 107 7.95 -0.33 -9.50
N ASN A 108 8.44 0.48 -10.44
CA ASN A 108 8.73 1.89 -10.23
C ASN A 108 7.64 2.76 -10.87
N GLY A 109 6.70 3.23 -10.05
CA GLY A 109 5.57 4.05 -10.51
C GLY A 109 6.01 5.35 -11.20
N GLN A 110 7.05 6.02 -10.68
CA GLN A 110 7.57 7.25 -11.26
C GLN A 110 8.15 7.02 -12.67
N LEU A 111 8.98 5.98 -12.84
CA LEU A 111 9.52 5.63 -14.14
C LEU A 111 8.40 5.26 -15.13
N LEU A 112 7.33 4.61 -14.67
CA LEU A 112 6.16 4.34 -15.51
C LEU A 112 5.47 5.62 -15.96
N ALA A 113 5.30 6.60 -15.06
CA ALA A 113 4.72 7.90 -15.37
C ALA A 113 5.59 8.64 -16.41
N ASP A 114 6.90 8.73 -16.18
CA ASP A 114 7.85 9.40 -17.09
C ASP A 114 7.83 8.77 -18.49
N LEU A 115 7.73 7.44 -18.57
CA LEU A 115 7.73 6.73 -19.84
C LEU A 115 6.39 6.85 -20.57
N THR A 116 5.27 6.95 -19.88
CA THR A 116 3.93 6.97 -20.50
C THR A 116 3.40 8.37 -20.73
N GLY A 117 3.87 9.36 -19.95
CA GLY A 117 3.34 10.71 -19.91
C GLY A 117 1.97 10.80 -19.21
N VAL A 118 1.61 9.77 -18.44
CA VAL A 118 0.33 9.66 -17.72
C VAL A 118 0.63 9.56 -16.22
N GLU A 119 -0.22 10.14 -15.39
CA GLU A 119 -0.08 10.06 -13.94
C GLU A 119 -0.16 8.59 -13.47
N VAL A 120 0.74 8.19 -12.58
CA VAL A 120 0.75 6.85 -11.96
C VAL A 120 0.64 7.04 -10.46
N VAL A 121 -0.45 6.54 -9.86
CA VAL A 121 -0.65 6.65 -8.42
C VAL A 121 -0.06 5.42 -7.73
N TYR A 122 1.19 5.53 -7.26
CA TYR A 122 1.84 4.55 -6.37
C TYR A 122 3.14 5.07 -5.74
N ALA A 123 3.23 5.04 -4.40
CA ALA A 123 4.49 5.17 -3.68
C ALA A 123 4.45 4.33 -2.40
N GLN A 124 5.43 3.42 -2.24
CA GLN A 124 5.50 2.56 -1.05
C GLN A 124 5.75 3.35 0.25
N GLY A 125 6.51 4.45 0.18
CA GLY A 125 6.84 5.30 1.33
C GLY A 125 7.90 4.68 2.26
N CYS A 126 7.55 3.63 3.02
CA CYS A 126 8.49 2.98 3.94
C CYS A 126 8.22 1.48 4.14
N ASP A 127 9.15 0.80 4.83
CA ASP A 127 8.88 -0.51 5.41
C ASP A 127 8.10 -0.35 6.73
N LEU A 128 7.36 -1.39 7.12
CA LEU A 128 6.55 -1.39 8.35
C LEU A 128 7.38 -1.23 9.63
N THR A 129 8.65 -1.66 9.62
CA THR A 129 9.48 -1.77 10.83
C THR A 129 10.86 -1.15 10.68
N ALA A 130 11.38 -1.04 9.46
CA ALA A 130 12.71 -0.48 9.25
C ALA A 130 12.74 1.02 9.54
N PRO A 131 13.86 1.55 10.04
CA PRO A 131 14.00 2.98 10.32
C PRO A 131 14.34 3.81 9.07
N SER A 132 14.18 3.28 7.86
CA SER A 132 14.58 3.97 6.62
C SER A 132 13.49 4.91 6.11
N THR A 133 13.87 6.14 5.80
CA THR A 133 13.02 7.19 5.22
C THR A 133 13.26 7.41 3.73
N GLU A 134 14.04 6.54 3.07
CA GLU A 134 14.46 6.72 1.66
C GLU A 134 13.28 6.85 0.68
N GLY A 135 12.15 6.19 0.96
CA GLY A 135 10.95 6.28 0.12
C GLY A 135 10.05 7.49 0.39
N PHE A 136 10.37 8.35 1.36
CA PHE A 136 9.52 9.48 1.74
C PHE A 136 9.42 10.51 0.61
N ALA A 137 10.54 10.79 -0.07
CA ALA A 137 10.55 11.78 -1.14
C ALA A 137 9.56 11.40 -2.25
N ALA A 138 9.53 10.13 -2.65
CA ALA A 138 8.58 9.64 -3.66
C ALA A 138 7.12 9.74 -3.18
N ALA A 139 6.85 9.41 -1.91
CA ALA A 139 5.50 9.52 -1.35
C ALA A 139 5.03 10.98 -1.22
N VAL A 140 5.93 11.88 -0.85
CA VAL A 140 5.69 13.33 -0.78
C VAL A 140 5.40 13.89 -2.17
N GLU A 141 6.21 13.56 -3.17
CA GLU A 141 5.96 13.99 -4.54
C GLU A 141 4.65 13.44 -5.10
N ALA A 142 4.33 12.16 -4.84
CA ALA A 142 3.06 11.56 -5.25
C ALA A 142 1.84 12.22 -4.58
N ALA A 143 2.00 12.76 -3.37
CA ALA A 143 0.93 13.47 -2.68
C ALA A 143 0.78 14.92 -3.12
N LYS A 144 1.87 15.60 -3.52
CA LYS A 144 1.85 17.02 -3.87
C LYS A 144 0.94 17.28 -5.07
N GLY A 145 -0.11 18.07 -4.84
CA GLY A 145 -1.04 18.47 -5.89
C GLY A 145 -2.12 17.44 -6.20
N ALA A 146 -2.13 16.28 -5.52
CA ALA A 146 -3.25 15.36 -5.57
C ALA A 146 -4.47 15.95 -4.84
N ASP A 147 -5.68 15.57 -5.27
CA ASP A 147 -6.91 16.00 -4.60
C ASP A 147 -7.04 15.40 -3.18
N ALA A 148 -6.49 14.20 -2.99
CA ALA A 148 -6.37 13.55 -1.70
C ALA A 148 -5.22 12.53 -1.69
N ALA A 149 -4.65 12.27 -0.51
CA ALA A 149 -3.65 11.24 -0.28
C ALA A 149 -4.19 10.17 0.66
N ILE A 150 -4.17 8.91 0.25
CA ILE A 150 -4.55 7.77 1.09
C ILE A 150 -3.28 7.07 1.56
N VAL A 151 -3.01 7.16 2.86
CA VAL A 151 -1.81 6.59 3.48
C VAL A 151 -2.23 5.37 4.28
N VAL A 152 -1.73 4.19 3.90
CA VAL A 152 -2.07 2.91 4.53
C VAL A 152 -0.94 2.47 5.45
N LEU A 153 -1.18 2.44 6.76
CA LEU A 153 -0.18 2.16 7.80
C LEU A 153 -0.70 1.10 8.79
N GLY A 154 0.20 0.54 9.59
CA GLY A 154 -0.21 -0.30 10.73
C GLY A 154 0.81 -1.36 11.14
N ASP A 155 0.30 -2.55 11.46
CA ASP A 155 1.05 -3.68 12.02
C ASP A 155 1.10 -4.86 11.04
N ARG A 156 2.12 -5.72 11.18
CA ARG A 156 2.26 -7.00 10.46
C ARG A 156 2.04 -8.18 11.40
N SER A 157 1.17 -9.12 11.04
CA SER A 157 1.10 -10.43 11.68
C SER A 157 2.01 -11.41 10.95
N SER A 158 3.08 -11.88 11.59
CA SER A 158 4.03 -12.83 10.97
C SER A 158 4.93 -13.50 12.01
N MET A 159 5.29 -14.78 11.78
CA MET A 159 6.14 -15.57 12.68
C MET A 159 7.57 -15.02 12.83
N LEU A 160 8.19 -14.53 11.75
CA LEU A 160 9.59 -14.10 11.79
C LEU A 160 9.70 -12.63 12.20
N ASN A 161 9.00 -11.74 11.51
CA ASN A 161 9.13 -10.28 11.67
C ASN A 161 7.76 -9.58 11.89
N GLY A 162 6.81 -10.23 12.55
CA GLY A 162 5.54 -9.63 12.93
C GLY A 162 5.70 -8.58 14.04
N THR A 163 4.90 -7.53 13.97
CA THR A 163 4.72 -6.55 15.05
C THR A 163 3.54 -6.90 15.96
N THR A 164 2.75 -7.90 15.58
CA THR A 164 1.67 -8.50 16.36
C THR A 164 1.53 -9.98 15.99
N GLY A 165 0.79 -10.75 16.80
CA GLY A 165 0.51 -12.17 16.57
C GLY A 165 1.00 -13.07 17.70
N GLU A 166 0.83 -14.38 17.52
CA GLU A 166 1.25 -15.38 18.51
C GLU A 166 2.76 -15.31 18.75
N GLY A 167 3.14 -15.16 20.03
CA GLY A 167 4.55 -15.01 20.43
C GLY A 167 5.19 -13.68 20.01
N LYS A 168 4.38 -12.65 19.69
CA LYS A 168 4.85 -11.32 19.30
C LYS A 168 4.19 -10.23 20.14
N ASP A 169 4.86 -9.85 21.22
CA ASP A 169 4.43 -8.76 22.09
C ASP A 169 5.16 -7.45 21.76
N ARG A 170 4.47 -6.32 21.95
CA ARG A 170 5.05 -4.98 21.85
C ARG A 170 4.74 -4.16 23.08
N ALA A 171 5.77 -3.48 23.61
CA ALA A 171 5.67 -2.59 24.76
C ALA A 171 5.11 -1.20 24.43
N SER A 172 4.93 -0.87 23.15
CA SER A 172 4.45 0.43 22.70
C SER A 172 3.23 0.30 21.80
N LEU A 173 2.30 1.25 21.90
CA LEU A 173 1.15 1.39 21.00
C LEU A 173 1.44 2.26 19.77
N ALA A 174 2.64 2.85 19.65
CA ALA A 174 2.98 3.67 18.50
C ALA A 174 3.02 2.87 17.19
N LEU A 175 2.82 3.57 16.06
CA LEU A 175 3.10 3.01 14.74
C LEU A 175 4.57 2.53 14.68
N PRO A 176 4.83 1.30 14.19
CA PRO A 176 6.20 0.79 14.14
C PRO A 176 7.04 1.47 13.05
N GLY A 177 8.36 1.44 13.24
CA GLY A 177 9.32 2.01 12.29
C GLY A 177 9.16 3.54 12.17
N VAL A 178 9.15 4.02 10.94
CA VAL A 178 9.04 5.46 10.60
C VAL A 178 7.69 5.82 9.99
N GLN A 179 6.68 4.95 10.14
CA GLN A 179 5.36 5.14 9.53
C GLN A 179 4.67 6.44 9.93
N GLN A 180 4.78 6.85 11.20
CA GLN A 180 4.24 8.14 11.63
C GLN A 180 4.93 9.31 10.93
N GLN A 181 6.25 9.25 10.75
CA GLN A 181 7.02 10.29 10.06
C GLN A 181 6.64 10.37 8.57
N LEU A 182 6.33 9.24 7.94
CA LEU A 182 5.81 9.20 6.58
C LEU A 182 4.46 9.94 6.49
N LEU A 183 3.55 9.68 7.42
CA LEU A 183 2.25 10.34 7.48
C LEU A 183 2.40 11.85 7.65
N GLU A 184 3.25 12.28 8.58
CA GLU A 184 3.55 13.69 8.83
C GLU A 184 4.14 14.36 7.59
N ALA A 185 5.05 13.68 6.86
CA ALA A 185 5.65 14.20 5.65
C ALA A 185 4.64 14.34 4.50
N VAL A 186 3.76 13.35 4.30
CA VAL A 186 2.69 13.40 3.30
C VAL A 186 1.69 14.51 3.66
N TRP A 187 1.27 14.60 4.91
CA TRP A 187 0.35 15.64 5.38
C TRP A 187 0.93 17.06 5.21
N ALA A 188 2.23 17.23 5.45
CA ALA A 188 2.90 18.52 5.32
C ALA A 188 2.93 19.09 3.88
N THR A 189 2.55 18.29 2.87
CA THR A 189 2.35 18.79 1.50
C THR A 189 1.16 19.73 1.36
N GLY A 190 0.23 19.70 2.32
CA GLY A 190 -1.05 20.42 2.26
C GLY A 190 -2.17 19.63 1.59
N THR A 191 -1.88 18.44 1.05
CA THR A 191 -2.87 17.55 0.44
C THR A 191 -3.80 16.96 1.49
N PRO A 192 -5.13 17.00 1.30
CA PRO A 192 -6.09 16.32 2.18
C PRO A 192 -5.71 14.85 2.37
N THR A 193 -5.34 14.48 3.59
CA THR A 193 -4.78 13.16 3.88
C THR A 193 -5.79 12.30 4.64
N ALA A 194 -6.04 11.08 4.16
CA ALA A 194 -6.80 10.05 4.86
C ALA A 194 -5.87 8.91 5.28
N LEU A 195 -5.97 8.48 6.54
CA LEU A 195 -5.22 7.36 7.08
C LEU A 195 -6.08 6.09 7.06
N VAL A 196 -5.57 5.01 6.49
CA VAL A 196 -6.14 3.66 6.65
C VAL A 196 -5.24 2.83 7.54
N LEU A 197 -5.82 2.26 8.58
CA LEU A 197 -5.13 1.45 9.59
C LEU A 197 -5.39 -0.03 9.37
N ILE A 198 -4.31 -0.80 9.16
CA ILE A 198 -4.32 -2.26 9.05
C ILE A 198 -3.47 -2.85 10.17
N ASN A 199 -4.11 -3.32 11.25
CA ASN A 199 -3.43 -3.75 12.47
C ASN A 199 -4.23 -4.81 13.23
N GLY A 200 -3.51 -5.59 14.06
CA GLY A 200 -4.11 -6.65 14.89
C GLY A 200 -4.42 -6.23 16.33
N ARG A 201 -4.09 -5.01 16.71
CA ARG A 201 -4.21 -4.46 18.07
C ARG A 201 -4.38 -2.94 18.00
N PRO A 202 -4.85 -2.27 19.08
CA PRO A 202 -4.95 -0.81 19.09
C PRO A 202 -3.59 -0.13 18.84
N LEU A 203 -3.61 0.92 18.02
CA LEU A 203 -2.48 1.82 17.81
C LEU A 203 -2.83 3.22 18.33
N ALA A 204 -1.90 3.84 19.05
CA ALA A 204 -2.06 5.18 19.60
C ALA A 204 -1.74 6.23 18.52
N VAL A 205 -2.71 6.54 17.67
CA VAL A 205 -2.59 7.48 16.54
C VAL A 205 -3.06 8.89 16.88
N ASN A 206 -2.73 9.39 18.09
CA ASN A 206 -3.23 10.68 18.58
C ASN A 206 -2.94 11.84 17.62
N TRP A 207 -1.72 11.88 17.07
CA TRP A 207 -1.34 12.92 16.12
C TRP A 207 -2.24 12.88 14.88
N ALA A 208 -2.44 11.71 14.29
CA ALA A 208 -3.32 11.57 13.13
C ALA A 208 -4.75 12.05 13.46
N ALA A 209 -5.29 11.67 14.62
CA ALA A 209 -6.64 12.06 15.04
C ALA A 209 -6.85 13.58 15.15
N GLU A 210 -5.78 14.36 15.29
CA GLU A 210 -5.81 15.82 15.37
C GLU A 210 -5.49 16.51 14.03
N HIS A 211 -4.87 15.81 13.07
CA HIS A 211 -4.29 16.44 11.87
C HIS A 211 -4.85 15.93 10.55
N VAL A 212 -5.17 14.64 10.42
CA VAL A 212 -5.63 14.07 9.14
C VAL A 212 -7.14 14.26 8.95
N SER A 213 -7.59 14.31 7.70
CA SER A 213 -8.99 14.54 7.34
C SER A 213 -9.91 13.38 7.73
N ALA A 214 -9.39 12.15 7.69
CA ALA A 214 -10.14 10.95 8.03
C ALA A 214 -9.21 9.83 8.51
N ILE A 215 -9.76 8.96 9.38
CA ILE A 215 -9.11 7.71 9.80
C ILE A 215 -10.10 6.56 9.60
N LEU A 216 -9.71 5.55 8.82
CA LEU A 216 -10.44 4.30 8.66
C LEU A 216 -9.68 3.17 9.34
N GLU A 217 -10.23 2.65 10.44
CA GLU A 217 -9.71 1.44 11.12
C GLU A 217 -10.27 0.18 10.44
N ALA A 218 -9.41 -0.54 9.73
CA ALA A 218 -9.77 -1.75 8.99
C ALA A 218 -9.34 -3.05 9.69
N TRP A 219 -8.59 -2.97 10.80
CA TRP A 219 -7.99 -4.12 11.47
C TRP A 219 -7.23 -5.03 10.48
N TYR A 220 -7.28 -6.35 10.65
CA TYR A 220 -6.91 -7.29 9.58
C TYR A 220 -8.17 -7.68 8.77
N PRO A 221 -8.34 -7.16 7.55
CA PRO A 221 -9.63 -7.19 6.86
C PRO A 221 -9.87 -8.47 6.03
N GLY A 222 -8.95 -9.44 6.08
CA GLY A 222 -9.04 -10.67 5.29
C GLY A 222 -8.80 -10.45 3.79
N GLN A 223 -9.19 -11.44 2.97
CA GLN A 223 -8.89 -11.48 1.53
C GLN A 223 -9.68 -10.43 0.73
N GLU A 224 -10.91 -10.14 1.15
CA GLU A 224 -11.78 -9.12 0.52
C GLU A 224 -11.58 -7.72 1.13
N GLY A 225 -10.50 -7.53 1.89
CA GLY A 225 -10.27 -6.27 2.60
C GLY A 225 -10.00 -5.08 1.69
N GLY A 226 -9.26 -5.28 0.59
CA GLY A 226 -9.00 -4.23 -0.40
C GLY A 226 -10.30 -3.65 -0.99
N PRO A 227 -11.15 -4.49 -1.61
CA PRO A 227 -12.46 -4.07 -2.11
C PRO A 227 -13.34 -3.38 -1.04
N ALA A 228 -13.38 -3.92 0.18
CA ALA A 228 -14.19 -3.35 1.27
C ALA A 228 -13.70 -1.97 1.73
N ILE A 229 -12.38 -1.76 1.82
CA ILE A 229 -11.77 -0.47 2.16
C ILE A 229 -12.05 0.55 1.06
N ALA A 230 -11.91 0.17 -0.21
CA ALA A 230 -12.20 1.05 -1.34
C ALA A 230 -13.67 1.49 -1.34
N ALA A 231 -14.61 0.55 -1.22
CA ALA A 231 -16.04 0.83 -1.17
C ALA A 231 -16.42 1.80 -0.01
N ALA A 232 -15.75 1.66 1.14
CA ALA A 232 -15.95 2.54 2.29
C ALA A 232 -15.42 3.96 2.05
N LEU A 233 -14.21 4.09 1.50
CA LEU A 233 -13.59 5.38 1.24
C LEU A 233 -14.30 6.14 0.10
N TRP A 234 -14.91 5.42 -0.85
CA TRP A 234 -15.62 5.96 -2.01
C TRP A 234 -17.12 6.17 -1.75
N GLY A 235 -17.60 5.86 -0.54
CA GLY A 235 -18.99 6.07 -0.15
C GLY A 235 -19.99 5.10 -0.77
N GLU A 236 -19.55 4.06 -1.49
CA GLU A 236 -20.42 2.97 -1.95
C GLU A 236 -21.10 2.26 -0.77
N ILE A 237 -20.41 2.21 0.37
CA ILE A 237 -20.95 1.76 1.64
C ILE A 237 -20.70 2.81 2.73
N ASN A 238 -21.65 2.95 3.66
CA ASN A 238 -21.48 3.77 4.85
C ASN A 238 -20.82 2.94 5.96
N PRO A 239 -19.60 3.28 6.45
CA PRO A 239 -18.91 2.50 7.48
C PRO A 239 -19.71 2.43 8.80
N GLY A 240 -20.27 1.25 9.09
CA GLY A 240 -21.11 1.01 10.28
C GLY A 240 -20.37 0.43 11.50
N GLY A 241 -19.05 0.23 11.41
CA GLY A 241 -18.25 -0.42 12.44
C GLY A 241 -18.31 0.26 13.81
N LYS A 242 -18.21 -0.54 14.88
CA LYS A 242 -18.05 -0.07 16.26
C LYS A 242 -16.80 -0.71 16.85
N LEU A 243 -16.05 0.06 17.62
CA LEU A 243 -14.81 -0.43 18.23
C LEU A 243 -15.12 -1.55 19.24
N PRO A 244 -14.58 -2.77 19.06
CA PRO A 244 -14.77 -3.86 20.00
C PRO A 244 -13.85 -3.74 21.22
N VAL A 245 -12.85 -2.86 21.16
CA VAL A 245 -11.84 -2.61 22.19
C VAL A 245 -11.60 -1.10 22.33
N THR A 246 -11.28 -0.65 23.53
CA THR A 246 -10.90 0.74 23.79
C THR A 246 -9.52 1.02 23.19
N ILE A 247 -9.37 2.10 22.42
CA ILE A 247 -8.06 2.57 21.92
C ILE A 247 -7.46 3.51 22.97
N PRO A 248 -6.35 3.14 23.64
CA PRO A 248 -5.67 4.01 24.60
C PRO A 248 -4.93 5.15 23.89
N ARG A 249 -4.77 6.30 24.56
CA ARG A 249 -3.87 7.38 24.10
C ARG A 249 -2.39 7.02 24.24
N SER A 250 -2.06 6.12 25.15
CA SER A 250 -0.68 5.64 25.36
C SER A 250 -0.68 4.31 26.11
N GLU A 251 0.40 3.54 26.02
CA GLU A 251 0.61 2.32 26.80
C GLU A 251 0.49 2.53 28.32
N GLY A 252 0.79 3.73 28.84
CA GLY A 252 0.65 4.06 30.27
C GLY A 252 -0.78 4.06 30.80
N GLN A 253 -1.79 4.00 29.93
CA GLN A 253 -3.20 3.86 30.32
C GLN A 253 -3.65 2.40 30.42
N ILE A 254 -2.82 1.44 30.01
CA ILE A 254 -3.18 0.03 30.04
C ILE A 254 -3.08 -0.48 31.50
N PRO A 255 -4.06 -1.26 31.99
CA PRO A 255 -5.25 -1.75 31.28
C PRO A 255 -6.37 -0.70 31.18
N ILE A 256 -6.99 -0.60 30.00
CA ILE A 256 -8.18 0.23 29.76
C ILE A 256 -9.25 -0.58 29.03
N TYR A 257 -10.46 -0.63 29.56
CA TYR A 257 -11.61 -1.30 28.95
C TYR A 257 -12.93 -0.68 29.44
N HIS A 258 -13.99 -0.73 28.63
CA HIS A 258 -15.21 0.03 28.92
C HIS A 258 -16.05 -0.46 30.12
N TYR A 259 -15.85 -1.70 30.58
CA TYR A 259 -16.69 -2.36 31.59
C TYR A 259 -16.02 -2.52 32.97
N HIS A 260 -15.20 -1.56 33.40
CA HIS A 260 -14.63 -1.58 34.76
C HIS A 260 -15.73 -1.70 35.81
N LYS A 261 -15.67 -2.76 36.65
CA LYS A 261 -16.64 -2.99 37.74
C LYS A 261 -16.53 -1.97 38.87
N MET A 262 -15.35 -1.36 39.03
CA MET A 262 -15.03 -0.36 40.03
C MET A 262 -14.49 0.87 39.28
N GLY A 263 -14.96 2.07 39.64
CA GLY A 263 -14.48 3.31 39.00
C GLY A 263 -12.98 3.54 39.25
N SER A 264 -12.35 4.40 38.44
CA SER A 264 -10.92 4.74 38.53
C SER A 264 -10.50 5.48 39.81
N GLY A 265 -11.41 5.63 40.79
CA GLY A 265 -11.13 6.16 42.10
C GLY A 265 -11.00 5.04 43.13
N TYR A 266 -9.80 4.93 43.71
CA TYR A 266 -9.45 4.18 44.92
C TYR A 266 -9.31 2.65 44.79
N GLN A 267 -8.06 2.21 44.66
CA GLN A 267 -7.50 1.10 45.44
C GLN A 267 -6.41 1.66 46.35
#